data_AF-A0AAV5A4R8-F1
#
_entry.id   AF-A0AAV5A4R8-F1
#
_cell.length_a   1.000
_cell.length_b   1.000
_cell.length_c   1.000
_cell.angle_alpha   90.00
_cell.angle_beta   90.00
_cell.angle_gamma   90.00
#
_symmetry.space_group_name_H-M   'P 1'
#
loop_
_entity.id
_entity.type
_entity.pdbx_description
1 polymer ?
#
loop_
_entity_poly.entity_id
_entity_poly.type
_entity_poly.pdbx_seq_one_letter_code
_entity_poly.pdbx_strand_id
1 'polypeptide(L)'
;MDVENTMVDPHLPVQPTNIPGTSSSSFTITKNPTFDAALTTLIGLGLVFIGGVGYWEWYKTNVLFKIEKAFAPGYDPALELARQSKHRHPEMGEEPTSDCLRRKEQDIIDRIIHGEGNGRYYVLIGCKGSGKGTMIIDAMEAISADGVAICEAHSDLEVFRLRLGKALNFEYNEDTQTSLFQRRDPREGGPALDIERALNKLEKVALKLSRQRGRPLIHLFRNEESGQALLLQLQQRAESWSESGKTSNRMQVLSLYDLSIDEAIHAFKRLRTKLGRKPVNEDTINQVLQYTGGRLAYINKTARSEDPLGAAKHILETEKGWLLSQIGLIPDCDDDVMDEQKWSSCSWLLMREFVKLHLEQLEERKKILEVDEAFEYGEVPLPSIPYWRCRQIMTRADFLEALDHANIISIDIHNHVRPDSMIILRAAMEVVQEEGFDELLDSVRGRVDEIESLHRTRELTFKDLGKGDCIRLSVDKTGPS
;
A
#
# COMPACT_ATOMS: atom_id res chain seq x y z
N MET A 1 -6.86 80.86 20.24
CA MET A 1 -6.37 80.35 21.53
C MET A 1 -5.75 78.99 21.29
N ASP A 2 -4.87 78.88 20.28
CA ASP A 2 -3.46 79.33 20.25
C ASP A 2 -2.62 78.16 20.74
N VAL A 3 -2.12 77.30 19.84
CA VAL A 3 -0.91 77.48 19.01
C VAL A 3 0.31 77.71 19.88
N GLU A 4 1.17 76.69 20.02
CA GLU A 4 2.54 76.81 19.49
C GLU A 4 3.22 75.45 19.28
N ASN A 5 3.71 75.30 18.06
CA ASN A 5 4.67 74.32 17.59
C ASN A 5 6.06 74.61 18.17
N THR A 6 6.89 73.58 18.38
CA THR A 6 8.24 73.61 17.79
C THR A 6 8.80 72.20 17.59
N MET A 7 9.24 71.97 16.35
CA MET A 7 9.87 70.78 15.78
C MET A 7 11.33 70.59 16.26
N VAL A 8 11.84 69.37 16.12
CA VAL A 8 13.01 68.95 15.29
C VAL A 8 13.75 67.76 15.95
N ASP A 9 13.37 66.54 15.60
CA ASP A 9 14.10 65.48 14.84
C ASP A 9 15.60 65.15 15.11
N PRO A 10 16.15 63.99 14.61
CA PRO A 10 16.58 62.82 15.40
C PRO A 10 18.09 62.49 15.23
N HIS A 11 18.62 61.46 15.92
CA HIS A 11 19.67 60.50 15.45
C HIS A 11 20.32 59.68 16.59
N LEU A 12 20.12 58.34 16.54
CA LEU A 12 21.05 57.24 16.89
C LEU A 12 21.51 57.05 18.36
N PRO A 13 22.14 55.92 18.72
CA PRO A 13 21.57 54.59 18.95
C PRO A 13 21.65 54.18 20.44
N VAL A 14 20.65 53.43 20.94
CA VAL A 14 20.70 52.87 22.29
C VAL A 14 21.67 51.67 22.30
N GLN A 15 22.85 51.87 22.90
CA GLN A 15 23.78 50.80 23.26
C GLN A 15 23.21 49.95 24.41
N PRO A 16 23.51 48.63 24.44
CA PRO A 16 23.03 47.75 25.49
C PRO A 16 23.63 48.12 26.85
N THR A 17 22.74 48.16 27.83
CA THR A 17 23.03 48.35 29.25
C THR A 17 24.05 47.35 29.77
N ASN A 18 25.20 47.86 30.21
CA ASN A 18 26.16 47.17 31.06
C ASN A 18 25.47 46.69 32.36
N ILE A 19 25.51 45.38 32.61
CA ILE A 19 25.24 44.81 33.93
C ILE A 19 26.60 44.48 34.57
N PRO A 20 26.97 45.12 35.70
CA PRO A 20 28.20 44.80 36.41
C PRO A 20 27.96 43.59 37.33
N GLY A 21 28.82 42.58 37.21
CA GLY A 21 28.67 41.34 37.98
C GLY A 21 29.90 40.47 37.91
N THR A 22 31.03 41.02 38.38
CA THR A 22 32.27 40.31 38.66
C THR A 22 31.97 39.10 39.56
N SER A 23 32.07 37.89 39.02
CA SER A 23 32.27 36.67 39.83
C SER A 23 33.68 36.15 39.55
N SER A 24 34.63 36.79 40.21
CA SER A 24 35.99 36.26 40.38
C SER A 24 35.92 34.97 41.19
N SER A 25 35.78 33.83 40.51
CA SER A 25 36.13 32.52 41.09
C SER A 25 37.59 32.21 40.73
N SER A 26 38.49 32.97 41.34
CA SER A 26 39.93 32.71 41.30
C SER A 26 40.25 31.52 42.19
N PHE A 27 40.25 30.30 41.65
CA PHE A 27 40.96 29.19 42.27
C PHE A 27 42.46 29.35 41.94
N THR A 28 43.16 30.16 42.73
CA THR A 28 44.62 30.31 42.65
C THR A 28 45.26 29.12 43.36
N ILE A 29 45.65 28.09 42.59
CA ILE A 29 46.26 26.87 43.14
C ILE A 29 47.79 26.95 43.10
N THR A 30 48.40 27.84 42.30
CA THR A 30 49.88 28.00 42.26
C THR A 30 50.36 29.44 42.02
N LYS A 31 51.64 29.73 42.32
CA LYS A 31 52.28 31.06 42.17
C LYS A 31 52.67 31.44 40.72
N ASN A 32 52.21 30.72 39.69
CA ASN A 32 52.51 31.04 38.29
C ASN A 32 51.24 31.31 37.48
N PRO A 33 51.00 32.55 37.01
CA PRO A 33 49.77 32.91 36.30
C PRO A 33 49.58 32.17 34.96
N THR A 34 50.67 31.74 34.33
CA THR A 34 50.64 30.89 33.13
C THR A 34 50.22 29.46 33.43
N PHE A 35 50.55 28.95 34.63
CA PHE A 35 50.14 27.62 35.08
C PHE A 35 48.66 27.60 35.49
N ASP A 36 48.19 28.63 36.19
CA ASP A 36 46.76 28.74 36.55
C ASP A 36 45.89 28.93 35.30
N ALA A 37 46.35 29.67 34.29
CA ALA A 37 45.65 29.78 33.00
C ALA A 37 45.60 28.44 32.24
N ALA A 38 46.72 27.70 32.19
CA ALA A 38 46.80 26.37 31.59
C ALA A 38 45.95 25.33 32.34
N LEU A 39 45.92 25.40 33.67
CA LEU A 39 45.11 24.53 34.51
C LEU A 39 43.61 24.80 34.32
N THR A 40 43.22 26.08 34.23
CA THR A 40 41.82 26.48 33.99
C THR A 40 41.36 26.06 32.60
N THR A 41 42.22 26.17 31.58
CA THR A 41 41.90 25.66 30.23
C THR A 41 41.81 24.14 30.21
N LEU A 42 42.72 23.41 30.88
CA LEU A 42 42.64 21.95 31.00
C LEU A 42 41.37 21.48 31.72
N ILE A 43 40.97 22.15 32.80
CA ILE A 43 39.73 21.85 33.53
C ILE A 43 38.51 22.16 32.65
N GLY A 44 38.50 23.31 31.96
CA GLY A 44 37.44 23.67 31.02
C GLY A 44 37.31 22.67 29.87
N LEU A 45 38.42 22.28 29.27
CA LEU A 45 38.46 21.30 28.17
C LEU A 45 38.08 19.90 28.66
N GLY A 46 38.47 19.54 29.89
CA GLY A 46 38.04 18.32 30.57
C GLY A 46 36.54 18.28 30.84
N LEU A 47 35.94 19.37 31.33
CA LEU A 47 34.49 19.47 31.53
C LEU A 47 33.71 19.39 30.22
N VAL A 48 34.20 20.05 29.15
CA VAL A 48 33.59 19.94 27.81
C VAL A 48 33.70 18.53 27.27
N PHE A 49 34.84 17.85 27.47
CA PHE A 49 35.02 16.46 27.03
C PHE A 49 34.11 15.50 27.78
N ILE A 50 34.05 15.59 29.12
CA ILE A 50 33.17 14.76 29.97
C ILE A 50 31.71 15.05 29.63
N GLY A 51 31.34 16.31 29.47
CA GLY A 51 30.01 16.72 29.03
C GLY A 51 29.65 16.16 27.67
N GLY A 52 30.59 16.18 26.71
CA GLY A 52 30.41 15.61 25.37
C GLY A 52 30.22 14.10 25.40
N VAL A 53 31.02 13.36 26.16
CA VAL A 53 30.88 11.90 26.33
C VAL A 53 29.57 11.55 27.02
N GLY A 54 29.22 12.27 28.10
CA GLY A 54 27.96 12.06 28.83
C GLY A 54 26.74 12.34 27.96
N TYR A 55 26.75 13.42 27.18
CA TYR A 55 25.69 13.74 26.23
C TYR A 55 25.56 12.68 25.14
N TRP A 56 26.68 12.19 24.59
CA TRP A 56 26.68 11.16 23.55
C TRP A 56 26.07 9.83 24.04
N GLU A 57 26.43 9.40 25.25
CA GLU A 57 25.90 8.16 25.84
C GLU A 57 24.42 8.30 26.20
N TRP A 58 24.03 9.47 26.75
CA TRP A 58 22.63 9.81 26.98
C TRP A 58 21.82 9.80 25.69
N TYR A 59 22.34 10.43 24.62
CA TYR A 59 21.66 10.50 23.32
C TYR A 59 21.42 9.11 22.74
N LYS A 60 22.44 8.24 22.74
CA LYS A 60 22.29 6.84 22.29
C LYS A 60 21.21 6.09 23.07
N THR A 61 21.22 6.24 24.39
CA THR A 61 20.25 5.58 25.27
C THR A 61 18.84 6.12 25.03
N ASN A 62 18.71 7.43 24.88
CA ASN A 62 17.45 8.12 24.65
C ASN A 62 16.82 7.70 23.30
N VAL A 63 17.62 7.58 22.24
CA VAL A 63 17.14 7.11 20.93
C VAL A 63 16.57 5.69 21.02
N LEU A 64 17.27 4.77 21.69
CA LEU A 64 16.77 3.40 21.87
C LEU A 64 15.52 3.36 22.75
N PHE A 65 15.46 4.22 23.79
CA PHE A 65 14.29 4.35 24.65
C PHE A 65 13.07 4.91 23.92
N LYS A 66 13.25 5.87 23.01
CA LYS A 66 12.16 6.39 22.17
C LYS A 66 11.57 5.29 21.28
N ILE A 67 12.43 4.47 20.65
CA ILE A 67 12.01 3.32 19.85
C ILE A 67 11.31 2.28 20.72
N GLU A 68 11.83 1.98 21.92
CA GLU A 68 11.18 1.08 22.88
C GLU A 68 9.76 1.55 23.26
N LYS A 69 9.59 2.87 23.44
CA LYS A 69 8.28 3.49 23.71
C LYS A 69 7.32 3.35 22.54
N ALA A 70 7.80 3.23 21.31
CA ALA A 70 6.95 3.04 20.13
C ALA A 70 6.17 1.71 20.16
N PHE A 71 6.71 0.69 20.84
CA PHE A 71 6.08 -0.61 21.04
C PHE A 71 5.39 -0.75 22.40
N ALA A 72 5.23 0.36 23.14
CA ALA A 72 4.49 0.37 24.40
C ALA A 72 2.98 0.39 24.14
N PRO A 73 2.17 -0.22 25.04
CA PRO A 73 0.72 -0.28 24.86
C PRO A 73 0.13 1.12 24.70
N GLY A 74 -0.71 1.29 23.68
CA GLY A 74 -1.44 2.53 23.40
C GLY A 74 -0.64 3.64 22.71
N TYR A 75 0.61 3.42 22.28
CA TYR A 75 1.37 4.44 21.55
C TYR A 75 0.95 4.59 20.08
N ASP A 76 0.50 3.50 19.43
CA ASP A 76 0.32 3.47 17.97
C ASP A 76 -0.72 4.51 17.48
N PRO A 77 -0.30 5.52 16.68
CA PRO A 77 -1.20 6.55 16.17
C PRO A 77 -2.30 6.01 15.25
N ALA A 78 -2.06 4.91 14.53
CA ALA A 78 -3.07 4.29 13.68
C ALA A 78 -4.19 3.66 14.52
N LEU A 79 -3.85 3.08 15.68
CA LEU A 79 -4.84 2.58 16.62
C LEU A 79 -5.63 3.73 17.29
N GLU A 80 -4.97 4.83 17.63
CA GLU A 80 -5.65 6.03 18.15
C GLU A 80 -6.59 6.65 17.11
N LEU A 81 -6.16 6.77 15.85
CA LEU A 81 -7.02 7.25 14.76
C LEU A 81 -8.19 6.29 14.53
N ALA A 82 -7.95 4.98 14.56
CA ALA A 82 -9.02 3.99 14.50
C ALA A 82 -10.01 4.19 15.65
N ARG A 83 -9.54 4.36 16.90
CA ARG A 83 -10.39 4.65 18.08
C ARG A 83 -11.14 5.98 17.95
N GLN A 84 -10.52 7.03 17.44
CA GLN A 84 -11.16 8.34 17.25
C GLN A 84 -12.20 8.33 16.13
N SER A 85 -11.94 7.60 15.04
CA SER A 85 -12.90 7.41 13.96
C SER A 85 -14.17 6.70 14.46
N LYS A 86 -14.03 5.73 15.38
CA LYS A 86 -15.16 5.08 16.07
C LYS A 86 -16.02 6.07 16.88
N HIS A 87 -15.43 7.14 17.41
CA HIS A 87 -16.13 8.12 18.26
C HIS A 87 -16.74 9.31 17.51
N ARG A 88 -16.18 9.75 16.38
CA ARG A 88 -16.60 11.00 15.71
C ARG A 88 -17.71 10.85 14.67
N HIS A 89 -17.84 9.71 14.01
CA HIS A 89 -18.82 9.51 12.93
C HIS A 89 -19.45 8.11 12.95
N PRO A 90 -20.48 7.88 13.77
CA PRO A 90 -21.24 6.62 13.72
C PRO A 90 -21.91 6.38 12.35
N GLU A 91 -22.16 7.43 11.56
CA GLU A 91 -22.93 7.33 10.30
C GLU A 91 -22.09 7.46 9.01
N MET A 92 -20.83 7.91 9.07
CA MET A 92 -20.03 8.28 7.87
C MET A 92 -18.61 7.67 7.83
N GLY A 93 -18.19 6.90 8.83
CA GLY A 93 -16.88 6.25 8.81
C GLY A 93 -16.97 4.84 8.22
N GLU A 94 -16.09 4.49 7.29
CA GLU A 94 -15.73 3.11 6.98
C GLU A 94 -15.48 2.38 8.31
N GLU A 95 -16.45 1.59 8.77
CA GLU A 95 -16.23 0.79 9.98
C GLU A 95 -15.19 -0.26 9.61
N PRO A 96 -14.06 -0.36 10.33
CA PRO A 96 -13.44 -1.65 10.52
C PRO A 96 -14.32 -2.35 11.57
N THR A 97 -15.42 -2.95 11.12
CA THR A 97 -16.35 -3.69 11.99
C THR A 97 -15.75 -5.03 12.35
N SER A 98 -14.66 -4.96 13.12
CA SER A 98 -13.89 -6.05 13.70
C SER A 98 -14.73 -7.14 14.34
N ASP A 99 -15.79 -6.69 15.00
CA ASP A 99 -16.65 -7.55 15.77
C ASP A 99 -17.71 -8.25 14.92
N CYS A 100 -17.85 -7.94 13.61
CA CYS A 100 -19.01 -8.37 12.84
C CYS A 100 -18.84 -9.73 12.17
N LEU A 101 -17.60 -10.15 11.87
CA LEU A 101 -17.35 -11.49 11.36
C LEU A 101 -15.92 -11.93 11.69
N ARG A 102 -15.77 -12.85 12.65
CA ARG A 102 -14.48 -13.50 12.92
C ARG A 102 -14.21 -14.46 11.77
N ARG A 103 -13.19 -14.16 10.97
CA ARG A 103 -12.79 -14.99 9.83
C ARG A 103 -11.97 -16.20 10.28
N LYS A 104 -11.88 -17.23 9.45
CA LYS A 104 -11.06 -18.42 9.69
C LYS A 104 -9.59 -18.05 9.90
N GLU A 105 -9.12 -17.05 9.17
CA GLU A 105 -7.74 -16.57 9.23
C GLU A 105 -7.48 -15.66 10.43
N GLN A 106 -8.52 -15.18 11.12
CA GLN A 106 -8.36 -14.27 12.27
C GLN A 106 -7.59 -14.94 13.41
N ASP A 107 -7.81 -16.23 13.69
CA ASP A 107 -7.08 -16.95 14.73
C ASP A 107 -5.57 -17.03 14.43
N ILE A 108 -5.20 -17.08 13.14
CA ILE A 108 -3.81 -17.07 12.70
C ILE A 108 -3.23 -15.67 12.85
N ILE A 109 -3.97 -14.63 12.45
CA ILE A 109 -3.52 -13.24 12.58
C ILE A 109 -3.38 -12.85 14.06
N ASP A 110 -4.35 -13.18 14.90
CA ASP A 110 -4.29 -12.93 16.35
C ASP A 110 -3.04 -13.59 16.94
N ARG A 111 -2.76 -14.85 16.61
CA ARG A 111 -1.55 -15.56 17.05
C ARG A 111 -0.26 -14.86 16.62
N ILE A 112 -0.22 -14.39 15.37
CA ILE A 112 0.93 -13.65 14.84
C ILE A 112 1.10 -12.37 15.64
N ILE A 113 0.06 -11.54 15.72
CA ILE A 113 0.05 -10.21 16.37
C ILE A 113 0.29 -10.30 17.88
N HIS A 114 -0.11 -11.38 18.53
CA HIS A 114 0.19 -11.63 19.95
C HIS A 114 1.64 -12.04 20.20
N GLY A 115 2.43 -12.31 19.16
CA GLY A 115 3.82 -12.74 19.26
C GLY A 115 3.99 -14.20 19.68
N GLU A 116 3.03 -15.07 19.35
CA GLU A 116 3.12 -16.51 19.67
C GLU A 116 3.93 -17.29 18.61
N GLY A 117 4.14 -16.71 17.43
CA GLY A 117 4.99 -17.25 16.37
C GLY A 117 6.40 -16.67 16.42
N ASN A 118 7.43 -17.53 16.52
CA ASN A 118 8.83 -17.10 16.55
C ASN A 118 9.55 -17.43 15.23
N GLY A 119 10.48 -16.56 14.82
CA GLY A 119 11.44 -16.84 13.75
C GLY A 119 10.84 -16.99 12.35
N ARG A 120 9.72 -16.32 12.07
CA ARG A 120 9.06 -16.30 10.77
C ARG A 120 8.60 -14.90 10.42
N TYR A 121 8.54 -14.60 9.14
CA TYR A 121 7.88 -13.41 8.62
C TYR A 121 6.69 -13.83 7.75
N TYR A 122 5.63 -13.02 7.80
CA TYR A 122 4.35 -13.33 7.20
C TYR A 122 4.03 -12.34 6.09
N VAL A 123 3.56 -12.85 4.95
CA VAL A 123 3.07 -12.03 3.85
C VAL A 123 1.57 -12.27 3.72
N LEU A 124 0.78 -11.21 3.89
CA LEU A 124 -0.67 -11.25 3.75
C LEU A 124 -1.03 -10.82 2.32
N ILE A 125 -1.50 -11.77 1.52
CA ILE A 125 -1.91 -11.55 0.13
C ILE A 125 -3.43 -11.59 0.05
N GLY A 126 -4.03 -10.73 -0.78
CA GLY A 126 -5.46 -10.78 -1.07
C GLY A 126 -5.91 -9.54 -1.83
N CYS A 127 -7.06 -9.61 -2.47
CA CYS A 127 -7.62 -8.50 -3.26
C CYS A 127 -7.86 -7.25 -2.40
N LYS A 128 -7.96 -6.08 -3.04
CA LYS A 128 -8.37 -4.84 -2.37
C LYS A 128 -9.79 -5.02 -1.80
N GLY A 129 -10.02 -4.51 -0.59
CA GLY A 129 -11.34 -4.63 0.07
C GLY A 129 -11.68 -6.00 0.67
N SER A 130 -10.74 -6.95 0.69
CA SER A 130 -10.89 -8.26 1.38
C SER A 130 -10.77 -8.19 2.91
N GLY A 131 -10.57 -7.01 3.52
CA GLY A 131 -10.53 -6.87 4.98
C GLY A 131 -9.18 -7.13 5.66
N LYS A 132 -8.08 -7.26 4.91
CA LYS A 132 -6.72 -7.51 5.46
C LYS A 132 -6.32 -6.51 6.56
N GLY A 133 -6.51 -5.21 6.30
CA GLY A 133 -6.17 -4.15 7.24
C GLY A 133 -7.07 -4.16 8.48
N THR A 134 -8.36 -4.45 8.30
CA THR A 134 -9.31 -4.61 9.40
C THR A 134 -8.85 -5.71 10.35
N MET A 135 -8.59 -6.92 9.84
CA MET A 135 -8.15 -8.04 10.68
C MET A 135 -6.89 -7.75 11.51
N ILE A 136 -5.95 -6.99 10.95
CA ILE A 136 -4.73 -6.54 11.65
C ILE A 136 -5.07 -5.58 12.78
N ILE A 137 -5.87 -4.55 12.49
CA ILE A 137 -6.29 -3.53 13.49
C ILE A 137 -7.04 -4.21 14.64
N ASP A 138 -7.87 -5.19 14.33
CA ASP A 138 -8.69 -5.93 15.31
C ASP A 138 -7.81 -6.73 16.27
N ALA A 139 -6.83 -7.45 15.73
CA ALA A 139 -5.85 -8.19 16.50
C ALA A 139 -4.98 -7.26 17.36
N MET A 140 -4.61 -6.09 16.83
CA MET A 140 -3.86 -5.09 17.58
C MET A 140 -4.68 -4.45 18.70
N GLU A 141 -5.96 -4.18 18.48
CA GLU A 141 -6.84 -3.62 19.49
C GLU A 141 -6.99 -4.56 20.69
N ALA A 142 -7.07 -5.88 20.45
CA ALA A 142 -7.17 -6.90 21.48
C ALA A 142 -5.99 -6.87 22.49
N ILE A 143 -4.81 -6.45 22.04
CA ILE A 143 -3.61 -6.31 22.88
C ILE A 143 -3.20 -4.85 23.13
N SER A 144 -4.05 -3.88 22.77
CA SER A 144 -3.72 -2.44 22.84
C SER A 144 -2.40 -2.07 22.16
N ALA A 145 -2.08 -2.72 21.04
CA ALA A 145 -0.83 -2.61 20.29
C ALA A 145 0.45 -2.88 21.12
N ASP A 146 0.37 -3.65 22.21
CA ASP A 146 1.56 -3.99 22.99
C ASP A 146 2.55 -4.85 22.18
N GLY A 147 3.76 -4.34 21.95
CA GLY A 147 4.78 -5.03 21.17
C GLY A 147 4.61 -4.94 19.65
N VAL A 148 3.68 -4.10 19.16
CA VAL A 148 3.38 -3.94 17.73
C VAL A 148 3.55 -2.49 17.29
N ALA A 149 4.16 -2.29 16.11
CA ALA A 149 4.19 -1.01 15.42
C ALA A 149 3.77 -1.19 13.96
N ILE A 150 2.84 -0.35 13.48
CA ILE A 150 2.47 -0.29 12.06
C ILE A 150 3.27 0.79 11.35
N CYS A 151 3.82 0.45 10.17
CA CYS A 151 4.38 1.39 9.22
C CYS A 151 3.72 1.22 7.84
N GLU A 152 3.23 2.32 7.27
CA GLU A 152 2.79 2.32 5.88
C GLU A 152 4.00 2.53 4.96
N ALA A 153 4.29 1.55 4.12
CA ALA A 153 5.33 1.66 3.11
C ALA A 153 4.89 2.63 2.01
N HIS A 154 5.87 3.26 1.37
CA HIS A 154 5.67 4.15 0.22
C HIS A 154 6.84 3.90 -0.75
N SER A 155 6.61 4.06 -2.04
CA SER A 155 7.67 3.86 -3.05
C SER A 155 8.77 4.91 -2.97
N ASP A 156 8.39 6.16 -2.74
CA ASP A 156 9.32 7.24 -2.39
C ASP A 156 9.96 6.98 -1.02
N LEU A 157 11.30 6.83 -1.04
CA LEU A 157 12.11 6.58 0.14
C LEU A 157 12.11 7.73 1.13
N GLU A 158 11.92 8.98 0.70
CA GLU A 158 11.80 10.13 1.62
C GLU A 158 10.52 10.03 2.44
N VAL A 159 9.40 9.77 1.77
CA VAL A 159 8.09 9.58 2.41
C VAL A 159 8.14 8.36 3.33
N PHE A 160 8.73 7.26 2.86
CA PHE A 160 8.90 6.07 3.69
C PHE A 160 9.81 6.32 4.89
N ARG A 161 10.92 7.04 4.74
CA ARG A 161 11.81 7.45 5.83
C ARG A 161 11.02 8.17 6.92
N LEU A 162 10.21 9.16 6.55
CA LEU A 162 9.37 9.93 7.49
C LEU A 162 8.32 9.05 8.19
N ARG A 163 7.61 8.19 7.44
CA ARG A 163 6.61 7.27 7.99
C ARG A 163 7.24 6.26 8.97
N LEU A 164 8.40 5.72 8.61
CA LEU A 164 9.19 4.83 9.47
C LEU A 164 9.67 5.54 10.74
N GLY A 165 10.13 6.78 10.61
CA GLY A 165 10.51 7.62 11.75
C GLY A 165 9.36 7.78 12.73
N LYS A 166 8.17 8.14 12.22
CA LYS A 166 6.95 8.26 13.03
C LYS A 166 6.56 6.94 13.68
N ALA A 167 6.55 5.84 12.93
CA ALA A 167 6.18 4.51 13.44
C ALA A 167 7.13 4.04 14.56
N LEU A 168 8.42 4.37 14.47
CA LEU A 168 9.44 4.00 15.45
C LEU A 168 9.71 5.08 16.50
N ASN A 169 8.97 6.19 16.51
CA ASN A 169 9.29 7.36 17.36
C ASN A 169 10.77 7.79 17.21
N PHE A 170 11.29 7.72 15.99
CA PHE A 170 12.68 7.98 15.64
C PHE A 170 12.80 9.30 14.87
N GLU A 171 13.59 10.22 15.43
CA GLU A 171 13.90 11.52 14.81
C GLU A 171 15.19 11.40 14.00
N TYR A 172 15.14 11.79 12.73
CA TYR A 172 16.32 11.87 11.88
C TYR A 172 17.10 13.16 12.18
N ASN A 173 18.39 13.17 11.82
CA ASN A 173 19.26 14.30 12.15
C ASN A 173 18.75 15.63 11.57
N GLU A 174 18.16 15.59 10.37
CA GLU A 174 17.57 16.72 9.67
C GLU A 174 16.38 17.34 10.43
N ASP A 175 15.62 16.53 11.17
CA ASP A 175 14.42 16.98 11.90
C ASP A 175 14.77 17.58 13.27
N THR A 176 15.99 17.37 13.76
CA THR A 176 16.40 17.89 15.07
C THR A 176 16.80 19.35 14.99
N GLN A 177 16.18 20.21 15.82
CA GLN A 177 16.55 21.64 15.94
C GLN A 177 18.03 21.88 16.30
N THR A 178 18.73 20.83 16.77
CA THR A 178 20.18 20.82 16.99
C THR A 178 21.02 20.85 15.71
N SER A 179 20.41 20.77 14.51
CA SER A 179 21.11 20.92 13.23
C SER A 179 21.83 22.28 13.07
N LEU A 180 21.49 23.29 13.88
CA LEU A 180 22.22 24.57 13.95
C LEU A 180 23.65 24.43 14.51
N PHE A 181 23.92 23.40 15.31
CA PHE A 181 25.22 23.18 15.97
C PHE A 181 25.93 21.91 15.52
N GLN A 182 25.29 21.10 14.67
CA GLN A 182 25.89 19.91 14.08
C GLN A 182 26.46 20.26 12.71
N ARG A 183 27.76 20.06 12.54
CA ARG A 183 28.39 20.13 11.22
C ARG A 183 27.80 18.99 10.39
N ARG A 184 27.15 19.28 9.26
CA ARG A 184 26.70 18.25 8.30
C ARG A 184 27.86 17.29 8.05
N ASP A 185 27.63 16.01 8.32
CA ASP A 185 28.63 14.99 8.02
C ASP A 185 28.80 14.98 6.49
N PRO A 186 30.01 15.11 5.93
CA PRO A 186 30.22 15.08 4.48
C PRO A 186 29.74 13.77 3.82
N ARG A 187 29.34 12.77 4.60
CA ARG A 187 28.72 11.50 4.17
C ARG A 187 27.28 11.38 4.68
N GLU A 188 26.48 12.45 4.62
CA GLU A 188 25.01 12.35 4.70
C GLU A 188 24.55 11.34 3.65
N GLY A 189 24.29 10.10 4.08
CA GLY A 189 23.67 9.12 3.23
C GLY A 189 22.21 9.53 3.06
N GLY A 190 21.72 9.47 1.83
CA GLY A 190 20.32 9.74 1.54
C GLY A 190 19.35 8.78 2.27
N PRO A 191 18.05 8.89 1.99
CA PRO A 191 17.00 8.26 2.77
C PRO A 191 17.17 6.76 3.03
N ALA A 192 17.70 6.04 2.05
CA ALA A 192 18.03 4.62 2.16
C ALA A 192 18.96 4.31 3.36
N LEU A 193 20.02 5.09 3.56
CA LEU A 193 20.96 4.85 4.66
C LEU A 193 20.33 5.17 6.02
N ASP A 194 19.47 6.19 6.07
CA ASP A 194 18.76 6.58 7.27
C ASP A 194 17.72 5.53 7.69
N ILE A 195 16.99 4.96 6.73
CA ILE A 195 16.12 3.80 6.93
C ILE A 195 16.94 2.63 7.51
N GLU A 196 18.07 2.29 6.89
CA GLU A 196 18.95 1.21 7.36
C GLU A 196 19.46 1.45 8.78
N ARG A 197 19.82 2.69 9.13
CA ARG A 197 20.21 3.08 10.50
C ARG A 197 19.06 2.93 11.49
N ALA A 198 17.85 3.31 11.11
CA ALA A 198 16.66 3.16 11.94
C ALA A 198 16.36 1.68 12.20
N LEU A 199 16.38 0.84 11.14
CA LEU A 199 16.18 -0.61 11.24
C LEU A 199 17.25 -1.30 12.09
N ASN A 200 18.52 -0.89 12.00
CA ASN A 200 19.60 -1.40 12.86
C ASN A 200 19.39 -1.05 14.34
N LYS A 201 18.81 0.12 14.65
CA LYS A 201 18.48 0.50 16.03
C LYS A 201 17.26 -0.26 16.53
N LEU A 202 16.24 -0.44 15.68
CA LEU A 202 15.08 -1.27 15.94
C LEU A 202 15.51 -2.70 16.30
N GLU A 203 16.44 -3.30 15.56
CA GLU A 203 16.95 -4.65 15.84
C GLU A 203 17.53 -4.77 17.26
N LYS A 204 18.30 -3.76 17.72
CA LYS A 204 18.82 -3.73 19.09
C LYS A 204 17.71 -3.69 20.14
N VAL A 205 16.66 -2.90 19.89
CA VAL A 205 15.50 -2.81 20.78
C VAL A 205 14.70 -4.12 20.76
N ALA A 206 14.50 -4.72 19.59
CA ALA A 206 13.81 -5.99 19.42
C ALA A 206 14.50 -7.12 20.20
N LEU A 207 15.83 -7.23 20.12
CA LEU A 207 16.60 -8.22 20.89
C LEU A 207 16.50 -7.99 22.41
N LYS A 208 16.51 -6.73 22.85
CA LYS A 208 16.35 -6.37 24.27
C LYS A 208 14.95 -6.73 24.77
N LEU A 209 13.90 -6.29 24.07
CA LEU A 209 12.51 -6.53 24.46
C LEU A 209 12.12 -8.00 24.36
N SER A 210 12.61 -8.73 23.35
CA SER A 210 12.36 -10.17 23.22
C SER A 210 12.90 -10.95 24.42
N ARG A 211 14.10 -10.60 24.92
CA ARG A 211 14.66 -11.21 26.14
C ARG A 211 13.87 -10.88 27.42
N GLN A 212 13.28 -9.68 27.49
CA GLN A 212 12.54 -9.22 28.66
C GLN A 212 11.10 -9.75 28.71
N ARG A 213 10.42 -9.76 27.55
CA ARG A 213 8.99 -10.08 27.44
C ARG A 213 8.73 -11.53 27.03
N GLY A 214 9.74 -12.24 26.51
CA GLY A 214 9.59 -13.59 25.97
C GLY A 214 8.78 -13.69 24.68
N ARG A 215 8.48 -12.55 24.04
CA ARG A 215 7.71 -12.42 22.78
C ARG A 215 8.45 -11.53 21.79
N PRO A 216 8.38 -11.78 20.47
CA PRO A 216 9.00 -10.94 19.46
C PRO A 216 8.28 -9.58 19.33
N LEU A 217 8.99 -8.57 18.82
CA LEU A 217 8.35 -7.35 18.34
C LEU A 217 7.82 -7.57 16.93
N ILE A 218 6.71 -6.93 16.62
CA ILE A 218 6.05 -7.05 15.33
C ILE A 218 6.05 -5.70 14.65
N HIS A 219 6.64 -5.67 13.46
CA HIS A 219 6.62 -4.50 12.60
C HIS A 219 5.87 -4.84 11.33
N LEU A 220 4.73 -4.18 11.12
CA LEU A 220 3.85 -4.43 9.99
C LEU A 220 4.09 -3.41 8.91
N PHE A 221 4.37 -3.87 7.70
CA PHE A 221 4.50 -3.02 6.52
C PHE A 221 3.26 -3.15 5.64
N ARG A 222 2.58 -2.04 5.38
CA ARG A 222 1.53 -1.98 4.36
C ARG A 222 2.13 -1.51 3.05
N ASN A 223 2.12 -2.36 2.02
CA ASN A 223 2.73 -2.02 0.74
C ASN A 223 1.87 -1.07 -0.11
N GLU A 224 2.53 -0.28 -0.95
CA GLU A 224 1.96 0.55 -2.01
C GLU A 224 2.47 0.07 -3.38
N GLU A 225 1.70 0.31 -4.45
CA GLU A 225 1.85 -0.31 -5.78
C GLU A 225 3.22 -0.08 -6.46
N SER A 226 3.98 0.95 -6.10
CA SER A 226 5.23 1.32 -6.77
C SER A 226 6.54 0.95 -6.02
N GLY A 227 6.48 0.12 -4.99
CA GLY A 227 7.58 -0.08 -4.01
C GLY A 227 8.49 -1.33 -4.15
N GLN A 228 8.75 -1.87 -5.34
CA GLN A 228 9.46 -3.16 -5.50
C GLN A 228 10.87 -3.20 -4.85
N ALA A 229 11.68 -2.15 -5.03
CA ALA A 229 13.04 -2.10 -4.49
C ALA A 229 13.05 -2.04 -2.94
N LEU A 230 12.11 -1.30 -2.35
CA LEU A 230 11.94 -1.23 -0.90
C LEU A 230 11.49 -2.59 -0.34
N LEU A 231 10.56 -3.25 -1.02
CA LEU A 231 10.05 -4.57 -0.61
C LEU A 231 11.19 -5.60 -0.53
N LEU A 232 12.10 -5.60 -1.52
CA LEU A 232 13.27 -6.48 -1.49
C LEU A 232 14.18 -6.21 -0.28
N GLN A 233 14.43 -4.94 0.05
CA GLN A 233 15.23 -4.57 1.22
C GLN A 233 14.56 -5.02 2.53
N LEU A 234 13.26 -4.77 2.66
CA LEU A 234 12.48 -5.21 3.81
C LEU A 234 12.44 -6.74 3.93
N GLN A 235 12.35 -7.46 2.81
CA GLN A 235 12.40 -8.91 2.78
C GLN A 235 13.77 -9.42 3.26
N GLN A 236 14.88 -8.89 2.75
CA GLN A 236 16.23 -9.29 3.18
C GLN A 236 16.42 -9.07 4.68
N ARG A 237 15.90 -7.97 5.22
CA ARG A 237 15.91 -7.67 6.66
C ARG A 237 15.04 -8.63 7.45
N ALA A 238 13.83 -8.92 6.98
CA ALA A 238 12.93 -9.89 7.61
C ALA A 238 13.55 -11.29 7.64
N GLU A 239 14.22 -11.71 6.57
CA GLU A 239 14.97 -12.96 6.51
C GLU A 239 16.07 -12.98 7.56
N SER A 240 16.90 -11.93 7.64
CA SER A 240 17.96 -11.77 8.65
C SER A 240 17.43 -11.84 10.09
N TRP A 241 16.32 -11.16 10.41
CA TRP A 241 15.72 -11.21 11.74
C TRP A 241 15.11 -12.59 12.07
N SER A 242 14.62 -13.30 11.05
CA SER A 242 14.07 -14.65 11.20
C SER A 242 15.14 -15.75 11.35
N GLU A 243 16.43 -15.48 11.10
CA GLU A 243 17.52 -16.46 11.19
C GLU A 243 17.73 -17.05 12.58
N SER A 244 17.22 -16.40 13.63
CA SER A 244 17.24 -16.92 15.00
C SER A 244 16.33 -18.15 15.21
N GLY A 245 15.45 -18.47 14.25
CA GLY A 245 14.54 -19.61 14.28
C GLY A 245 15.12 -20.90 13.69
N LYS A 246 14.82 -22.06 14.30
CA LYS A 246 15.30 -23.40 13.87
C LYS A 246 14.59 -23.99 12.63
N THR A 247 13.77 -23.23 11.90
CA THR A 247 12.91 -23.75 10.82
C THR A 247 13.38 -23.34 9.42
N SER A 248 13.36 -24.30 8.48
CA SER A 248 13.85 -24.13 7.11
C SER A 248 13.00 -23.21 6.22
N ASN A 249 11.70 -23.01 6.54
CA ASN A 249 10.81 -22.07 5.84
C ASN A 249 10.58 -20.83 6.69
N ARG A 250 11.18 -19.72 6.29
CA ARG A 250 11.17 -18.43 7.01
C ARG A 250 9.96 -17.56 6.64
N MET A 251 9.55 -17.60 5.38
CA MET A 251 8.37 -16.91 4.87
C MET A 251 7.12 -17.79 4.99
N GLN A 252 6.03 -17.23 5.51
CA GLN A 252 4.71 -17.84 5.43
C GLN A 252 3.73 -16.90 4.74
N VAL A 253 3.15 -17.36 3.63
CA VAL A 253 2.14 -16.60 2.90
C VAL A 253 0.76 -16.96 3.43
N LEU A 254 -0.04 -15.95 3.78
CA LEU A 254 -1.44 -16.09 4.17
C LEU A 254 -2.30 -15.40 3.12
N SER A 255 -3.03 -16.21 2.34
CA SER A 255 -3.94 -15.72 1.30
C SER A 255 -5.32 -15.49 1.88
N LEU A 256 -5.82 -14.26 1.77
CA LEU A 256 -7.14 -13.83 2.19
C LEU A 256 -8.06 -13.79 0.98
N TYR A 257 -9.07 -14.65 1.00
CA TYR A 257 -10.06 -14.76 -0.06
C TYR A 257 -11.30 -13.91 0.24
N ASP A 258 -12.27 -13.88 -0.67
CA ASP A 258 -13.60 -13.40 -0.36
C ASP A 258 -14.32 -14.37 0.60
N LEU A 259 -15.39 -13.89 1.24
CA LEU A 259 -16.25 -14.75 2.04
C LEU A 259 -17.00 -15.74 1.15
N SER A 260 -17.27 -16.93 1.66
CA SER A 260 -18.29 -17.79 1.07
C SER A 260 -19.68 -17.14 1.16
N ILE A 261 -20.65 -17.55 0.33
CA ILE A 261 -22.04 -17.05 0.41
C ILE A 261 -22.59 -17.14 1.84
N ASP A 262 -22.43 -18.28 2.51
CA ASP A 262 -22.99 -18.47 3.86
C ASP A 262 -22.40 -17.49 4.86
N GLU A 263 -21.07 -17.32 4.81
CA GLU A 263 -20.34 -16.32 5.60
C GLU A 263 -20.78 -14.90 5.24
N ALA A 264 -21.01 -14.62 3.95
CA ALA A 264 -21.44 -13.32 3.44
C ALA A 264 -22.88 -12.97 3.85
N ILE A 265 -23.83 -13.92 3.79
CA ILE A 265 -25.20 -13.75 4.28
C ILE A 265 -25.17 -13.44 5.77
N HIS A 266 -24.42 -14.22 6.54
CA HIS A 266 -24.29 -14.01 7.97
C HIS A 266 -23.65 -12.65 8.30
N ALA A 267 -22.56 -12.29 7.60
CA ALA A 267 -21.90 -10.99 7.72
C ALA A 267 -22.87 -9.84 7.42
N PHE A 268 -23.62 -9.94 6.33
CA PHE A 268 -24.59 -8.93 5.92
C PHE A 268 -25.70 -8.75 6.95
N LYS A 269 -26.32 -9.84 7.43
CA LYS A 269 -27.36 -9.82 8.47
C LYS A 269 -26.85 -9.17 9.76
N ARG A 270 -25.66 -9.57 10.21
CA ARG A 270 -25.05 -9.07 11.44
C ARG A 270 -24.66 -7.61 11.35
N LEU A 271 -24.13 -7.18 10.20
CA LEU A 271 -23.74 -5.79 9.97
C LEU A 271 -24.94 -4.85 9.99
N ARG A 272 -26.03 -5.23 9.32
CA ARG A 272 -27.27 -4.46 9.37
C ARG A 272 -27.83 -4.34 10.78
N THR A 273 -27.82 -5.44 11.54
CA THR A 273 -28.28 -5.45 12.93
C THR A 273 -27.45 -4.50 13.79
N LYS A 274 -26.13 -4.53 13.67
CA LYS A 274 -25.20 -3.66 14.40
C LYS A 274 -25.41 -2.18 14.06
N LEU A 275 -25.67 -1.88 12.80
CA LEU A 275 -25.96 -0.54 12.30
C LEU A 275 -27.39 -0.06 12.63
N GLY A 276 -28.22 -0.86 13.32
CA GLY A 276 -29.61 -0.52 13.60
C GLY A 276 -30.49 -0.45 12.34
N ARG A 277 -30.06 -1.04 11.22
CA ARG A 277 -30.81 -1.06 9.97
C ARG A 277 -31.90 -2.11 10.01
N LYS A 278 -32.98 -1.87 9.27
CA LYS A 278 -34.10 -2.82 9.18
C LYS A 278 -33.63 -4.17 8.63
N PRO A 279 -34.08 -5.30 9.20
CA PRO A 279 -33.80 -6.62 8.65
C PRO A 279 -34.38 -6.72 7.24
N VAL A 280 -33.71 -7.48 6.39
CA VAL A 280 -34.06 -7.67 4.98
C VAL A 280 -34.31 -9.15 4.77
N ASN A 281 -35.25 -9.48 3.87
CA ASN A 281 -35.52 -10.87 3.53
C ASN A 281 -34.28 -11.54 2.94
N GLU A 282 -34.11 -12.83 3.22
CA GLU A 282 -33.01 -13.66 2.75
C GLU A 282 -32.90 -13.67 1.22
N ASP A 283 -34.04 -13.70 0.51
CA ASP A 283 -34.07 -13.63 -0.96
C ASP A 283 -33.42 -12.36 -1.50
N THR A 284 -33.65 -11.22 -0.85
CA THR A 284 -33.04 -9.94 -1.24
C THR A 284 -31.55 -9.93 -0.91
N ILE A 285 -31.13 -10.55 0.20
CA ILE A 285 -29.70 -10.70 0.53
C ILE A 285 -29.01 -11.56 -0.52
N ASN A 286 -29.62 -12.69 -0.90
CA ASN A 286 -29.12 -13.56 -1.95
C ASN A 286 -28.99 -12.81 -3.28
N GLN A 287 -29.98 -12.01 -3.66
CA GLN A 287 -29.89 -11.17 -4.86
C GLN A 287 -28.76 -10.15 -4.77
N VAL A 288 -28.56 -9.47 -3.63
CA VAL A 288 -27.45 -8.54 -3.43
C VAL A 288 -26.09 -9.24 -3.56
N LEU A 289 -25.94 -10.42 -2.98
CA LEU A 289 -24.70 -11.20 -3.03
C LEU A 289 -24.44 -11.80 -4.42
N GLN A 290 -25.48 -12.10 -5.21
CA GLN A 290 -25.31 -12.48 -6.62
C GLN A 290 -24.62 -11.40 -7.45
N TYR A 291 -24.79 -10.12 -7.09
CA TYR A 291 -24.07 -9.00 -7.70
C TYR A 291 -22.70 -8.80 -7.05
N THR A 292 -22.66 -8.65 -5.73
CA THR A 292 -21.48 -8.18 -5.00
C THR A 292 -20.45 -9.26 -4.68
N GLY A 293 -20.86 -10.54 -4.68
CA GLY A 293 -20.08 -11.66 -4.20
C GLY A 293 -19.74 -11.57 -2.70
N GLY A 294 -18.71 -12.32 -2.29
CA GLY A 294 -18.24 -12.38 -0.91
C GLY A 294 -17.33 -11.23 -0.45
N ARG A 295 -17.18 -10.17 -1.24
CA ARG A 295 -16.22 -9.10 -0.94
C ARG A 295 -16.71 -8.23 0.22
N LEU A 296 -15.94 -8.21 1.30
CA LEU A 296 -16.26 -7.45 2.51
C LEU A 296 -16.52 -5.95 2.25
N ALA A 297 -15.72 -5.30 1.40
CA ALA A 297 -15.93 -3.88 1.08
C ALA A 297 -17.30 -3.61 0.45
N TYR A 298 -17.74 -4.46 -0.49
CA TYR A 298 -19.05 -4.32 -1.15
C TYR A 298 -20.21 -4.72 -0.23
N ILE A 299 -20.03 -5.78 0.57
CA ILE A 299 -20.99 -6.17 1.63
C ILE A 299 -21.18 -5.00 2.61
N ASN A 300 -20.10 -4.35 3.05
CA ASN A 300 -20.18 -3.22 3.98
C ASN A 300 -20.96 -2.05 3.37
N LYS A 301 -20.65 -1.69 2.12
CA LYS A 301 -21.31 -0.60 1.40
C LYS A 301 -22.81 -0.86 1.20
N THR A 302 -23.18 -2.07 0.80
CA THR A 302 -24.58 -2.45 0.56
C THR A 302 -25.38 -2.64 1.85
N ALA A 303 -24.79 -3.20 2.90
CA ALA A 303 -25.44 -3.39 4.19
C ALA A 303 -25.82 -2.07 4.86
N ARG A 304 -25.04 -1.00 4.64
CA ARG A 304 -25.33 0.35 5.16
C ARG A 304 -26.50 1.04 4.46
N SER A 305 -26.79 0.66 3.22
CA SER A 305 -27.83 1.28 2.41
C SER A 305 -29.23 0.97 2.96
N GLU A 306 -30.16 1.91 2.76
CA GLU A 306 -31.58 1.69 3.02
C GLU A 306 -32.20 0.72 2.00
N ASP A 307 -31.77 0.84 0.73
CA ASP A 307 -32.05 -0.10 -0.35
C ASP A 307 -30.76 -0.83 -0.75
N PRO A 308 -30.51 -2.04 -0.21
CA PRO A 308 -29.30 -2.80 -0.52
C PRO A 308 -29.23 -3.25 -1.98
N LEU A 309 -30.36 -3.57 -2.60
CA LEU A 309 -30.40 -4.07 -3.97
C LEU A 309 -30.10 -2.96 -4.96
N GLY A 310 -30.71 -1.78 -4.77
CA GLY A 310 -30.36 -0.58 -5.53
C GLY A 310 -28.89 -0.21 -5.37
N ALA A 311 -28.34 -0.29 -4.15
CA ALA A 311 -26.92 -0.04 -3.91
C ALA A 311 -26.02 -1.06 -4.62
N ALA A 312 -26.37 -2.35 -4.63
CA ALA A 312 -25.60 -3.39 -5.32
C ALA A 312 -25.54 -3.14 -6.83
N LYS A 313 -26.68 -2.80 -7.45
CA LYS A 313 -26.76 -2.43 -8.86
C LYS A 313 -25.95 -1.17 -9.17
N HIS A 314 -26.06 -0.14 -8.34
CA HIS A 314 -25.26 1.07 -8.50
C HIS A 314 -23.75 0.79 -8.43
N ILE A 315 -23.31 -0.10 -7.52
CA ILE A 315 -21.90 -0.50 -7.47
C ILE A 315 -21.50 -1.20 -8.77
N LEU A 316 -22.31 -2.13 -9.29
CA LEU A 316 -22.06 -2.78 -10.56
C LEU A 316 -21.92 -1.77 -11.71
N GLU A 317 -22.84 -0.81 -11.84
CA GLU A 317 -22.77 0.24 -12.86
C GLU A 317 -21.50 1.08 -12.74
N THR A 318 -21.12 1.44 -11.51
CA THR A 318 -19.90 2.22 -11.25
C THR A 318 -18.64 1.44 -11.64
N GLU A 319 -18.58 0.16 -11.25
CA GLU A 319 -17.45 -0.73 -11.54
C GLU A 319 -17.38 -1.08 -13.04
N LYS A 320 -18.52 -1.22 -13.73
CA LYS A 320 -18.59 -1.35 -15.19
C LYS A 320 -18.04 -0.10 -15.88
N GLY A 321 -18.47 1.09 -15.45
CA GLY A 321 -17.95 2.36 -15.98
C GLY A 321 -16.45 2.50 -15.77
N TRP A 322 -15.95 2.11 -14.59
CA TRP A 322 -14.51 2.08 -14.31
C TRP A 322 -13.79 1.05 -15.18
N LEU A 323 -14.28 -0.19 -15.31
CA LEU A 323 -13.69 -1.22 -16.14
C LEU A 323 -13.57 -0.77 -17.61
N LEU A 324 -14.65 -0.19 -18.15
CA LEU A 324 -14.65 0.39 -19.50
C LEU A 324 -13.70 1.58 -19.64
N SER A 325 -13.43 2.33 -18.58
CA SER A 325 -12.41 3.38 -18.61
C SER A 325 -10.98 2.84 -18.65
N GLN A 326 -10.75 1.61 -18.16
CA GLN A 326 -9.41 1.00 -18.09
C GLN A 326 -9.09 0.13 -19.30
N ILE A 327 -10.08 -0.55 -19.86
CA ILE A 327 -9.91 -1.48 -20.98
C ILE A 327 -10.93 -1.22 -22.11
N GLY A 328 -11.40 0.01 -22.27
CA GLY A 328 -12.38 0.37 -23.31
C GLY A 328 -11.89 0.10 -24.73
N LEU A 329 -12.79 -0.41 -25.58
CA LEU A 329 -12.54 -0.64 -27.01
C LEU A 329 -12.89 0.60 -27.82
N ILE A 330 -11.99 1.01 -28.71
CA ILE A 330 -12.15 2.16 -29.61
C ILE A 330 -12.08 1.63 -31.06
N PRO A 331 -13.22 1.47 -31.77
CA PRO A 331 -13.25 0.88 -33.11
C PRO A 331 -12.41 1.64 -34.14
N ASP A 332 -12.50 2.97 -34.16
CA ASP A 332 -11.76 3.83 -35.07
C ASP A 332 -10.50 4.40 -34.39
N CYS A 333 -9.62 3.51 -33.92
CA CYS A 333 -8.37 3.94 -33.29
C CYS A 333 -7.32 4.39 -34.33
N ASP A 334 -6.61 5.45 -33.99
CA ASP A 334 -5.43 5.95 -34.70
C ASP A 334 -4.14 5.39 -34.08
N ASP A 335 -3.00 5.66 -34.71
CA ASP A 335 -1.69 5.17 -34.28
C ASP A 335 -1.28 5.63 -32.87
N ASP A 336 -1.61 6.87 -32.49
CA ASP A 336 -1.30 7.41 -31.16
C ASP A 336 -1.98 6.64 -30.01
N VAL A 337 -3.06 5.90 -30.30
CA VAL A 337 -3.89 5.17 -29.33
C VAL A 337 -3.70 3.64 -29.49
N MET A 338 -2.81 3.21 -30.38
CA MET A 338 -2.65 1.80 -30.74
C MET A 338 -2.14 0.94 -29.58
N ASP A 339 -1.24 1.45 -28.72
CA ASP A 339 -0.78 0.72 -27.53
C ASP A 339 -1.87 0.56 -26.47
N GLU A 340 -2.76 1.56 -26.32
CA GLU A 340 -3.95 1.46 -25.47
C GLU A 340 -4.91 0.39 -26.00
N GLN A 341 -5.14 0.35 -27.32
CA GLN A 341 -6.04 -0.65 -27.91
C GLN A 341 -5.47 -2.07 -27.93
N LYS A 342 -4.13 -2.23 -27.97
CA LYS A 342 -3.49 -3.52 -27.68
C LYS A 342 -3.80 -3.97 -26.26
N TRP A 343 -3.66 -3.07 -25.29
CA TRP A 343 -3.99 -3.32 -23.90
C TRP A 343 -5.46 -3.72 -23.73
N SER A 344 -6.39 -2.91 -24.23
CA SER A 344 -7.83 -3.16 -24.12
C SER A 344 -8.26 -4.45 -24.82
N SER A 345 -7.88 -4.65 -26.08
CA SER A 345 -8.31 -5.83 -26.85
C SER A 345 -7.75 -7.14 -26.29
N CYS A 346 -6.48 -7.18 -25.88
CA CYS A 346 -5.89 -8.37 -25.24
C CYS A 346 -6.55 -8.67 -23.88
N SER A 347 -6.90 -7.64 -23.12
CA SER A 347 -7.60 -7.79 -21.84
C SER A 347 -9.01 -8.34 -22.02
N TRP A 348 -9.76 -7.88 -23.03
CA TRP A 348 -11.08 -8.40 -23.35
C TRP A 348 -11.08 -9.85 -23.84
N LEU A 349 -10.03 -10.32 -24.51
CA LEU A 349 -9.88 -11.75 -24.83
C LEU A 349 -9.88 -12.61 -23.56
N LEU A 350 -9.20 -12.16 -22.51
CA LEU A 350 -9.16 -12.86 -21.22
C LEU A 350 -10.51 -12.75 -20.49
N MET A 351 -11.12 -11.55 -20.45
CA MET A 351 -12.44 -11.35 -19.83
C MET A 351 -13.52 -12.20 -20.49
N ARG A 352 -13.54 -12.26 -21.82
CA ARG A 352 -14.47 -13.10 -22.59
C ARG A 352 -14.31 -14.57 -22.23
N GLU A 353 -13.08 -15.06 -22.06
CA GLU A 353 -12.85 -16.45 -21.64
C GLU A 353 -13.34 -16.71 -20.22
N PHE A 354 -13.15 -15.79 -19.28
CA PHE A 354 -13.73 -15.92 -17.93
C PHE A 354 -15.26 -15.96 -17.97
N VAL A 355 -15.89 -15.08 -18.75
CA VAL A 355 -17.35 -15.05 -18.93
C VAL A 355 -17.84 -16.38 -19.50
N LYS A 356 -17.19 -16.89 -20.53
CA LYS A 356 -17.50 -18.19 -21.13
C LYS A 356 -17.44 -19.33 -20.12
N LEU A 357 -16.33 -19.44 -19.38
CA LEU A 357 -16.16 -20.47 -18.34
C LEU A 357 -17.23 -20.36 -17.25
N HIS A 358 -17.59 -19.14 -16.85
CA HIS A 358 -18.63 -18.94 -15.84
C HIS A 358 -20.02 -19.36 -16.35
N LEU A 359 -20.34 -19.06 -17.61
CA LEU A 359 -21.59 -19.52 -18.23
C LEU A 359 -21.65 -21.05 -18.31
N GLU A 360 -20.55 -21.70 -18.70
CA GLU A 360 -20.44 -23.17 -18.70
C GLU A 360 -20.70 -23.74 -17.30
N GLN A 361 -20.10 -23.16 -16.25
CA GLN A 361 -20.35 -23.55 -14.85
C GLN A 361 -21.83 -23.38 -14.45
N LEU A 362 -22.47 -22.29 -14.87
CA LEU A 362 -23.89 -22.05 -14.61
C LEU A 362 -24.79 -23.06 -15.34
N GLU A 363 -24.45 -23.43 -16.56
CA GLU A 363 -25.18 -24.45 -17.33
C GLU A 363 -25.03 -25.85 -16.74
N GLU A 364 -23.81 -26.24 -16.35
CA GLU A 364 -23.55 -27.50 -15.65
C GLU A 364 -24.38 -27.58 -14.37
N ARG A 365 -24.42 -26.48 -13.60
CA ARG A 365 -25.25 -26.39 -12.41
C ARG A 365 -26.74 -26.57 -12.72
N LYS A 366 -27.27 -25.89 -13.74
CA LYS A 366 -28.67 -26.04 -14.15
C LYS A 366 -29.01 -27.48 -14.50
N LYS A 367 -28.15 -28.14 -15.29
CA LYS A 367 -28.31 -29.56 -15.67
C LYS A 367 -28.34 -30.48 -14.45
N ILE A 368 -27.53 -30.20 -13.44
CA ILE A 368 -27.51 -31.00 -12.20
C ILE A 368 -28.79 -30.78 -11.37
N LEU A 369 -29.24 -29.53 -11.24
CA LEU A 369 -30.49 -29.20 -10.53
C LEU A 369 -31.74 -29.81 -11.19
N GLU A 370 -31.73 -29.95 -12.52
CA GLU A 370 -32.79 -30.64 -13.27
C GLU A 370 -32.83 -32.16 -12.99
N VAL A 371 -31.72 -32.76 -12.58
CA VAL A 371 -31.60 -34.20 -12.29
C VAL A 371 -31.86 -34.51 -10.82
N ASP A 372 -31.44 -33.62 -9.91
CA ASP A 372 -31.61 -33.79 -8.47
C ASP A 372 -32.04 -32.46 -7.81
N GLU A 373 -33.36 -32.30 -7.63
CA GLU A 373 -33.96 -31.13 -6.98
C GLU A 373 -33.55 -31.00 -5.50
N ALA A 374 -33.10 -32.09 -4.86
CA ALA A 374 -32.65 -32.09 -3.46
C ALA A 374 -31.15 -31.77 -3.32
N PHE A 375 -30.46 -31.50 -4.43
CA PHE A 375 -29.02 -31.30 -4.43
C PHE A 375 -28.62 -29.90 -3.96
N GLU A 376 -28.11 -29.82 -2.73
CA GLU A 376 -27.62 -28.60 -2.10
C GLU A 376 -26.20 -28.29 -2.57
N TYR A 377 -26.04 -27.66 -3.75
CA TYR A 377 -24.72 -27.16 -4.18
C TYR A 377 -24.43 -25.75 -3.65
N GLY A 378 -23.19 -25.56 -3.19
CA GLY A 378 -22.60 -24.26 -2.89
C GLY A 378 -22.55 -23.29 -4.10
N GLU A 379 -22.00 -22.10 -3.87
CA GLU A 379 -21.84 -21.05 -4.88
C GLU A 379 -21.12 -21.54 -6.15
N VAL A 380 -21.47 -20.98 -7.32
CA VAL A 380 -20.62 -21.11 -8.52
C VAL A 380 -19.39 -20.24 -8.31
N PRO A 381 -18.19 -20.82 -8.11
CA PRO A 381 -17.00 -20.05 -7.81
C PRO A 381 -16.62 -19.16 -8.99
N LEU A 382 -15.80 -18.14 -8.72
CA LEU A 382 -15.16 -17.39 -9.79
C LEU A 382 -14.38 -18.35 -10.72
N PRO A 383 -14.47 -18.16 -12.05
CA PRO A 383 -13.72 -18.96 -12.99
C PRO A 383 -12.22 -18.70 -12.78
N SER A 384 -11.42 -19.75 -12.99
CA SER A 384 -9.99 -19.70 -12.82
C SER A 384 -9.28 -20.32 -14.00
N ILE A 385 -8.24 -19.64 -14.49
CA ILE A 385 -7.42 -20.06 -15.62
C ILE A 385 -5.96 -20.08 -15.14
N PRO A 386 -5.18 -21.15 -15.38
CA PRO A 386 -3.78 -21.15 -15.00
C PRO A 386 -2.98 -20.13 -15.83
N TYR A 387 -2.00 -19.48 -15.20
CA TYR A 387 -1.25 -18.36 -15.77
C TYR A 387 -0.70 -18.63 -17.18
N TRP A 388 -0.15 -19.84 -17.41
CA TRP A 388 0.36 -20.24 -18.73
C TRP A 388 -0.70 -20.20 -19.83
N ARG A 389 -1.96 -20.49 -19.49
CA ARG A 389 -3.08 -20.49 -20.44
C ARG A 389 -3.56 -19.06 -20.69
N CYS A 390 -3.57 -18.19 -19.68
CA CYS A 390 -3.81 -16.75 -19.87
C CYS A 390 -2.82 -16.15 -20.88
N ARG A 391 -1.54 -16.52 -20.81
CA ARG A 391 -0.53 -16.09 -21.79
C ARG A 391 -0.88 -16.49 -23.23
N GLN A 392 -1.47 -17.67 -23.43
CA GLN A 392 -1.90 -18.13 -24.75
C GLN A 392 -3.14 -17.39 -25.25
N ILE A 393 -4.09 -17.09 -24.35
CA ILE A 393 -5.33 -16.39 -24.69
C ILE A 393 -5.01 -14.93 -25.07
N MET A 394 -4.24 -14.24 -24.24
CA MET A 394 -3.96 -12.81 -24.42
C MET A 394 -2.89 -12.53 -25.48
N THR A 395 -1.95 -13.46 -25.70
CA THR A 395 -0.72 -13.30 -26.50
C THR A 395 0.28 -12.24 -26.02
N ARG A 396 -0.19 -11.20 -25.31
CA ARG A 396 0.59 -10.19 -24.57
C ARG A 396 0.62 -10.50 -23.08
N ALA A 397 1.51 -11.42 -22.71
CA ALA A 397 1.66 -11.90 -21.33
C ALA A 397 2.18 -10.81 -20.36
N ASP A 398 2.86 -9.80 -20.87
CA ASP A 398 3.40 -8.67 -20.11
C ASP A 398 2.31 -7.80 -19.46
N PHE A 399 1.07 -7.85 -19.99
CA PHE A 399 -0.07 -7.13 -19.42
C PHE A 399 -0.66 -7.79 -18.17
N LEU A 400 -0.37 -9.07 -17.90
CA LEU A 400 -0.98 -9.79 -16.76
C LEU A 400 -0.66 -9.15 -15.40
N GLU A 401 0.60 -8.75 -15.18
CA GLU A 401 1.01 -8.10 -13.94
C GLU A 401 0.31 -6.74 -13.77
N ALA A 402 0.24 -5.94 -14.84
CA ALA A 402 -0.44 -4.66 -14.82
C ALA A 402 -1.97 -4.81 -14.60
N LEU A 403 -2.60 -5.87 -15.13
CA LEU A 403 -4.02 -6.14 -14.90
C LEU A 403 -4.30 -6.55 -13.45
N ASP A 404 -3.37 -7.29 -12.83
CA ASP A 404 -3.43 -7.65 -11.41
C ASP A 404 -3.29 -6.40 -10.53
N HIS A 405 -2.32 -5.53 -10.85
CA HIS A 405 -2.14 -4.25 -10.16
C HIS A 405 -3.35 -3.31 -10.30
N ALA A 406 -3.98 -3.30 -11.47
CA ALA A 406 -5.21 -2.54 -11.71
C ALA A 406 -6.42 -3.10 -10.92
N ASN A 407 -6.31 -4.28 -10.30
CA ASN A 407 -7.42 -5.01 -9.65
C ASN A 407 -8.52 -5.42 -10.65
N ILE A 408 -8.15 -5.71 -11.90
CA ILE A 408 -9.06 -6.27 -12.91
C ILE A 408 -9.05 -7.81 -12.81
N ILE A 409 -7.86 -8.38 -12.61
CA ILE A 409 -7.66 -9.80 -12.31
C ILE A 409 -6.97 -9.96 -10.96
N SER A 410 -6.96 -11.18 -10.44
CA SER A 410 -6.16 -11.58 -9.28
C SER A 410 -5.36 -12.82 -9.61
N ILE A 411 -4.05 -12.78 -9.34
CA ILE A 411 -3.12 -13.90 -9.46
C ILE A 411 -2.83 -14.47 -8.07
N ASP A 412 -3.09 -15.76 -7.87
CA ASP A 412 -2.83 -16.42 -6.59
C ASP A 412 -1.42 -17.06 -6.48
N ILE A 413 -1.13 -17.60 -5.30
CA ILE A 413 0.16 -18.26 -4.99
C ILE A 413 0.42 -19.54 -5.80
N HIS A 414 -0.59 -20.08 -6.46
CA HIS A 414 -0.53 -21.27 -7.30
C HIS A 414 -0.50 -20.91 -8.79
N ASN A 415 -0.37 -19.62 -9.12
CA ASN A 415 -0.43 -19.08 -10.48
C ASN A 415 -1.78 -19.36 -11.17
N HIS A 416 -2.85 -19.36 -10.40
CA HIS A 416 -4.20 -19.31 -10.92
C HIS A 416 -4.64 -17.85 -11.04
N VAL A 417 -5.15 -17.51 -12.22
CA VAL A 417 -5.67 -16.19 -12.55
C VAL A 417 -7.19 -16.27 -12.54
N ARG A 418 -7.83 -15.29 -11.89
CA ARG A 418 -9.29 -15.13 -11.84
C ARG A 418 -9.65 -13.66 -12.05
N PRO A 419 -10.91 -13.33 -12.39
CA PRO A 419 -11.40 -11.96 -12.21
C PRO A 419 -11.14 -11.52 -10.77
N ASP A 420 -10.79 -10.24 -10.56
CA ASP A 420 -10.48 -9.77 -9.21
C ASP A 420 -11.68 -9.96 -8.27
N SER A 421 -12.90 -9.75 -8.76
CA SER A 421 -14.14 -9.82 -7.97
C SER A 421 -15.31 -10.38 -8.77
N MET A 422 -16.36 -10.80 -8.06
CA MET A 422 -17.65 -11.14 -8.70
C MET A 422 -18.25 -9.94 -9.43
N ILE A 423 -18.07 -8.71 -8.92
CA ILE A 423 -18.57 -7.52 -9.59
C ILE A 423 -17.85 -7.28 -10.92
N ILE A 424 -16.52 -7.47 -10.97
CA ILE A 424 -15.76 -7.34 -12.22
C ILE A 424 -16.21 -8.39 -13.23
N LEU A 425 -16.41 -9.64 -12.79
CA LEU A 425 -16.94 -10.69 -13.67
C LEU A 425 -18.33 -10.32 -14.20
N ARG A 426 -19.24 -9.83 -13.35
CA ARG A 426 -20.59 -9.40 -13.76
C ARG A 426 -20.55 -8.22 -14.73
N ALA A 427 -19.70 -7.23 -14.48
CA ALA A 427 -19.51 -6.10 -15.37
C ALA A 427 -18.99 -6.57 -16.74
N ALA A 428 -18.03 -7.50 -16.75
CA ALA A 428 -17.55 -8.12 -17.98
C ALA A 428 -18.63 -8.93 -18.69
N MET A 429 -19.48 -9.67 -17.95
CA MET A 429 -20.60 -10.41 -18.53
C MET A 429 -21.57 -9.49 -19.25
N GLU A 430 -21.93 -8.34 -18.67
CA GLU A 430 -22.83 -7.40 -19.33
C GLU A 430 -22.25 -6.90 -20.65
N VAL A 431 -20.96 -6.55 -20.68
CA VAL A 431 -20.30 -6.05 -21.90
C VAL A 431 -20.13 -7.16 -22.95
N VAL A 432 -19.67 -8.34 -22.55
CA VAL A 432 -19.41 -9.46 -23.48
C VAL A 432 -20.71 -10.00 -24.09
N GLN A 433 -21.83 -9.90 -23.38
CA GLN A 433 -23.14 -10.34 -23.85
C GLN A 433 -23.90 -9.27 -24.65
N GLU A 434 -23.37 -8.05 -24.78
CA GLU A 434 -23.94 -7.03 -25.66
C GLU A 434 -23.87 -7.48 -27.13
N GLU A 435 -24.94 -7.17 -27.89
CA GLU A 435 -25.03 -7.53 -29.30
C GLU A 435 -23.92 -6.81 -30.09
N GLY A 436 -23.16 -7.58 -30.89
CA GLY A 436 -22.05 -7.06 -31.68
C GLY A 436 -20.72 -6.92 -30.94
N PHE A 437 -20.61 -7.34 -29.67
CA PHE A 437 -19.35 -7.25 -28.92
C PHE A 437 -18.19 -8.01 -29.59
N ASP A 438 -18.42 -9.24 -30.06
CA ASP A 438 -17.37 -10.03 -30.72
C ASP A 438 -16.92 -9.38 -32.04
N GLU A 439 -17.85 -8.81 -32.81
CA GLU A 439 -17.55 -8.08 -34.05
C GLU A 439 -16.74 -6.81 -33.74
N LEU A 440 -17.10 -6.08 -32.69
CA LEU A 440 -16.37 -4.91 -32.22
C LEU A 440 -14.94 -5.27 -31.79
N LEU A 441 -14.78 -6.34 -31.00
CA LEU A 441 -13.48 -6.79 -30.53
C LEU A 441 -12.58 -7.22 -31.69
N ASP A 442 -13.11 -8.00 -32.63
CA ASP A 442 -12.35 -8.45 -33.79
C ASP A 442 -12.03 -7.28 -34.75
N SER A 443 -12.93 -6.31 -34.88
CA SER A 443 -12.70 -5.07 -35.64
C SER A 443 -11.52 -4.26 -35.07
N VAL A 444 -11.52 -4.00 -33.76
CA VAL A 444 -10.43 -3.28 -33.07
C VAL A 444 -9.10 -4.01 -33.23
N ARG A 445 -9.10 -5.33 -33.08
CA ARG A 445 -7.87 -6.14 -33.26
C ARG A 445 -7.36 -6.08 -34.69
N GLY A 446 -8.26 -6.18 -35.67
CA GLY A 446 -7.92 -6.00 -37.08
C GLY A 446 -7.31 -4.63 -37.37
N ARG A 447 -7.90 -3.57 -36.79
CA ARG A 447 -7.37 -2.20 -36.92
C ARG A 447 -5.97 -2.03 -36.31
N VAL A 448 -5.74 -2.60 -35.13
CA VAL A 448 -4.41 -2.62 -34.50
C VAL A 448 -3.38 -3.36 -35.38
N ASP A 449 -3.75 -4.51 -35.93
CA ASP A 449 -2.89 -5.29 -36.83
C ASP A 449 -2.57 -4.53 -38.13
N GLU A 450 -3.54 -3.81 -38.69
CA GLU A 450 -3.33 -2.92 -39.85
C GLU A 450 -2.32 -1.81 -39.55
N ILE A 451 -2.48 -1.09 -38.42
CA ILE A 451 -1.57 -0.02 -38.02
C ILE A 451 -0.15 -0.58 -37.79
N GLU A 452 -0.03 -1.71 -37.09
CA GLU A 452 1.27 -2.36 -36.92
C GLU A 452 1.90 -2.76 -38.26
N SER A 453 1.09 -3.22 -39.22
CA SER A 453 1.58 -3.58 -40.55
C SER A 453 2.12 -2.37 -41.30
N LEU A 454 1.44 -1.22 -41.18
CA LEU A 454 1.88 0.06 -41.75
C LEU A 454 3.20 0.51 -41.12
N HIS A 455 3.40 0.31 -39.82
CA HIS A 455 4.66 0.61 -39.14
C HIS A 455 5.83 -0.29 -39.54
N ARG A 456 5.54 -1.53 -39.96
CA ARG A 456 6.55 -2.44 -40.51
C ARG A 456 6.91 -2.08 -41.94
N THR A 457 6.07 -1.32 -42.65
CA THR A 457 6.34 -0.81 -43.99
C THR A 457 6.88 0.62 -43.95
N ARG A 458 8.03 0.88 -44.58
CA ARG A 458 8.54 2.25 -44.72
C ARG A 458 7.93 2.91 -45.95
N GLU A 459 7.12 3.95 -45.75
CA GLU A 459 6.66 4.81 -46.85
C GLU A 459 7.70 5.89 -47.18
N LEU A 460 7.96 6.11 -48.47
CA LEU A 460 8.80 7.20 -48.97
C LEU A 460 7.89 8.23 -49.64
N THR A 461 7.63 9.35 -48.96
CA THR A 461 6.87 10.47 -49.54
C THR A 461 7.82 11.47 -50.18
N PHE A 462 7.71 11.67 -51.49
CA PHE A 462 8.45 12.69 -52.22
C PHE A 462 7.61 13.97 -52.32
N LYS A 463 8.10 15.07 -51.74
CA LYS A 463 7.52 16.41 -51.92
C LYS A 463 8.24 17.14 -53.06
N ASP A 464 7.53 18.03 -53.75
CA ASP A 464 8.04 18.90 -54.83
C ASP A 464 8.41 18.21 -56.15
N LEU A 465 7.64 17.23 -56.61
CA LEU A 465 7.78 16.67 -57.96
C LEU A 465 7.00 17.50 -58.99
N GLY A 466 7.70 18.02 -60.00
CA GLY A 466 7.13 18.71 -61.16
C GLY A 466 6.76 17.77 -62.30
N LYS A 467 6.04 18.30 -63.31
CA LYS A 467 5.75 17.57 -64.55
C LYS A 467 7.06 17.30 -65.32
N GLY A 468 7.47 16.03 -65.37
CA GLY A 468 8.66 15.57 -66.09
C GLY A 468 9.77 15.03 -65.18
N ASP A 469 9.62 15.16 -63.87
CA ASP A 469 10.61 14.65 -62.92
C ASP A 469 10.61 13.12 -62.89
N CYS A 470 11.81 12.54 -62.91
CA CYS A 470 12.02 11.09 -62.88
C CYS A 470 12.76 10.71 -61.61
N ILE A 471 12.11 9.92 -60.76
CA ILE A 471 12.75 9.33 -59.58
C ILE A 471 13.31 7.96 -59.95
N ARG A 472 14.58 7.71 -59.61
CA ARG A 472 15.19 6.38 -59.67
C ARG A 472 15.46 5.89 -58.25
N LEU A 473 14.78 4.82 -57.87
CA LEU A 473 14.99 4.14 -56.58
C LEU A 473 15.87 2.92 -56.80
N SER A 474 16.89 2.73 -55.97
CA SER A 474 17.63 1.47 -55.88
C SER A 474 17.64 1.01 -54.42
N VAL A 475 17.21 -0.21 -54.17
CA VAL A 475 17.24 -0.82 -52.83
C VAL A 475 18.41 -1.77 -52.79
N ASP A 476 19.44 -1.41 -52.02
CA ASP A 476 20.54 -2.32 -51.71
C ASP A 476 20.18 -3.15 -50.48
N LYS A 477 20.13 -4.47 -50.64
CA LYS A 477 19.87 -5.43 -49.55
C LYS A 477 21.15 -6.05 -49.00
N THR A 478 22.32 -5.63 -49.48
CA THR A 478 23.60 -6.06 -48.91
C THR A 478 23.91 -5.23 -47.66
N GLY A 479 23.35 -5.64 -46.51
CA GLY A 479 23.76 -5.10 -45.22
C GLY A 479 25.23 -5.43 -44.90
N PRO A 480 25.86 -4.75 -43.92
CA PRO A 480 27.20 -5.11 -43.47
C PRO A 480 27.20 -6.55 -42.97
N SER A 481 28.17 -7.33 -43.43
CA SER A 481 28.40 -8.74 -43.06
C SER A 481 28.66 -8.89 -41.57
#